data_AF-A0A8B6G7F8-F1
#
_entry.id   AF-A0A8B6G7F8-F1
#
_cell.length_a   1.000
_cell.length_b   1.000
_cell.length_c   1.000
_cell.angle_alpha   90.00
_cell.angle_beta   90.00
_cell.angle_gamma   90.00
#
_symmetry.space_group_name_H-M   'P 1'
#
loop_
_entity.id
_entity.type
_entity.pdbx_description
1 polymer ?
#
loop_
_entity_poly.entity_id
_entity_poly.type
_entity_poly.pdbx_seq_one_letter_code
_entity_poly.pdbx_strand_id
1 'polypeptide(L)'
;MNGRIGNDEVGKPTSKNTSVVDYAISTADVLYLVENFDVLPFSSLYSDIHCPLELVLNCSNTKQSNVNINVESGENNTYIGKWNHDQVNEYKENLDKESISQLLSYIMTKTENVQNVDKNTIDEIVNEIRDVLLNSARNTFGEFVQKTYGFDYTGGKQNHRDWFNTECRRERRAFRKSKRLYKRYGSRIFKERLRRRQQLDNLWIKTLNSGNVNSYNVPDIYNYYTKLSIYDFPEITNGYLIFAIKACDNVFMLLSETYTLTSSKFLEIVIGGNSNLNSYVWLTKSPGNILSAPHYSTPYLLSCTAFQIFNLSWPSDGRFVLRNYNGMVVFDWTSGETFDIRGIGVRSGWGNDATWIINQKGMSIN
;
A
#
# COMPACT_ATOMS: atom_id res chain seq x y z
N MET A 1 10.28 -9.69 22.15
CA MET A 1 9.52 -9.69 23.41
C MET A 1 9.00 -11.09 23.62
N ASN A 2 9.52 -11.80 24.62
CA ASN A 2 8.98 -13.10 25.05
C ASN A 2 8.63 -13.09 26.54
N GLY A 3 8.56 -11.89 27.13
CA GLY A 3 8.06 -11.62 28.47
C GLY A 3 6.73 -10.91 28.30
N ARG A 4 5.67 -11.59 28.71
CA ARG A 4 4.32 -11.06 28.79
C ARG A 4 4.37 -9.73 29.56
N ILE A 5 3.84 -8.67 28.95
CA ILE A 5 3.89 -7.30 29.47
C ILE A 5 2.49 -6.70 29.39
N GLY A 6 2.15 -5.77 30.28
CA GLY A 6 0.82 -5.16 30.30
C GLY A 6 -0.27 -6.16 30.70
N ASN A 7 -1.40 -6.15 30.00
CA ASN A 7 -2.58 -6.93 30.39
C ASN A 7 -2.50 -8.43 30.06
N ASP A 8 -1.52 -8.86 29.26
CA ASP A 8 -1.35 -10.28 28.89
C ASP A 8 -0.43 -11.06 29.85
N GLU A 9 -0.29 -10.65 31.11
CA GLU A 9 0.54 -11.34 32.13
C GLU A 9 0.21 -12.84 32.27
N VAL A 10 -1.08 -13.20 32.20
CA VAL A 10 -1.57 -14.60 32.28
C VAL A 10 -1.27 -15.39 30.99
N GLY A 11 -1.02 -14.67 29.89
CA GLY A 11 -0.53 -15.14 28.59
C GLY A 11 -1.49 -16.00 27.82
N LYS A 12 -2.33 -15.34 27.05
CA LYS A 12 -3.25 -15.99 26.13
C LYS A 12 -2.48 -16.64 24.97
N PRO A 13 -3.00 -17.75 24.42
CA PRO A 13 -2.43 -18.35 23.22
C PRO A 13 -2.49 -17.40 22.03
N THR A 14 -1.39 -17.24 21.32
CA THR A 14 -1.29 -16.41 20.11
C THR A 14 -1.71 -17.16 18.85
N SER A 15 -1.98 -18.46 18.93
CA SER A 15 -2.59 -19.25 17.85
C SER A 15 -3.68 -20.15 18.43
N LYS A 16 -4.85 -20.23 17.77
CA LYS A 16 -6.06 -21.06 18.06
C LYS A 16 -6.03 -21.97 19.32
N ASN A 17 -5.70 -21.42 20.48
CA ASN A 17 -5.43 -22.16 21.72
C ASN A 17 -4.34 -23.26 21.65
N THR A 18 -3.43 -23.22 20.67
CA THR A 18 -2.43 -24.27 20.41
C THR A 18 -0.98 -23.87 20.69
N SER A 19 -0.64 -22.58 20.56
CA SER A 19 0.71 -22.08 20.86
C SER A 19 0.64 -20.70 21.49
N VAL A 20 1.58 -20.43 22.39
CA VAL A 20 1.74 -19.18 23.13
C VAL A 20 2.84 -18.31 22.53
N VAL A 21 3.47 -18.74 21.44
CA VAL A 21 4.72 -18.12 20.96
C VAL A 21 4.55 -17.55 19.57
N ASP A 22 4.27 -16.26 19.50
CA ASP A 22 4.55 -15.39 18.35
C ASP A 22 5.47 -14.26 18.80
N TYR A 23 6.55 -14.01 18.05
CA TYR A 23 7.58 -13.06 18.44
C TYR A 23 7.33 -11.68 17.83
N ALA A 24 7.27 -10.64 18.66
CA ALA A 24 7.57 -9.28 18.23
C ALA A 24 9.06 -8.99 18.48
N ILE A 25 9.81 -8.70 17.42
CA ILE A 25 11.22 -8.28 17.51
C ILE A 25 11.25 -6.75 17.57
N SER A 26 11.89 -6.23 18.60
CA SER A 26 12.06 -4.80 18.83
C SER A 26 13.48 -4.53 19.27
N THR A 27 14.01 -3.34 18.96
CA THR A 27 15.21 -2.84 19.63
C THR A 27 14.89 -2.56 21.10
N ALA A 28 15.94 -2.52 21.93
CA ALA A 28 15.80 -2.22 23.36
C ALA A 28 15.12 -0.86 23.59
N ASP A 29 15.44 0.14 22.78
CA ASP A 29 14.88 1.50 22.91
C ASP A 29 13.37 1.54 22.69
N VAL A 30 12.88 0.79 21.68
CA VAL A 30 11.46 0.73 21.36
C VAL A 30 10.68 -0.08 22.40
N LEU A 31 11.34 -1.01 23.11
CA LEU A 31 10.70 -1.78 24.17
C LEU A 31 10.21 -0.89 25.32
N TYR A 32 10.96 0.17 25.66
CA TYR A 32 10.57 1.14 26.70
C TYR A 32 9.34 1.98 26.33
N LEU A 33 9.00 2.03 25.04
CA LEU A 33 7.82 2.76 24.58
C LEU A 33 6.57 1.89 24.67
N VAL A 34 6.67 0.59 24.90
CA VAL A 34 5.51 -0.30 24.98
C VAL A 34 4.79 -0.09 26.29
N GLU A 35 3.60 0.47 26.23
CA GLU A 35 2.73 0.72 27.38
C GLU A 35 1.80 -0.47 27.63
N ASN A 36 1.24 -1.05 26.57
CA ASN A 36 0.36 -2.20 26.68
C ASN A 36 0.56 -3.18 25.51
N PHE A 37 0.34 -4.46 25.80
CA PHE A 37 0.37 -5.56 24.84
C PHE A 37 -0.78 -6.51 25.15
N ASP A 38 -1.62 -6.77 24.16
CA ASP A 38 -2.81 -7.60 24.30
C ASP A 38 -2.93 -8.60 23.15
N VAL A 39 -3.21 -9.85 23.50
CA VAL A 39 -3.61 -10.89 22.54
C VAL A 39 -5.14 -10.88 22.45
N LEU A 40 -5.65 -10.47 21.29
CA LEU A 40 -7.09 -10.38 21.03
C LEU A 40 -7.66 -11.76 20.69
N PRO A 41 -8.99 -11.96 20.84
CA PRO A 41 -9.63 -13.21 20.46
C PRO A 41 -9.36 -13.58 18.99
N PHE A 42 -9.17 -14.88 18.74
CA PHE A 42 -8.98 -15.39 17.39
C PHE A 42 -10.12 -14.93 16.47
N SER A 43 -9.74 -14.44 15.29
CA SER A 43 -10.69 -14.02 14.26
C SER A 43 -10.23 -14.54 12.90
N SER A 44 -11.07 -15.37 12.29
CA SER A 44 -10.85 -15.92 10.95
C SER A 44 -10.82 -14.86 9.85
N LEU A 45 -11.20 -13.60 10.16
CA LEU A 45 -11.08 -12.47 9.24
C LEU A 45 -9.64 -11.96 9.13
N TYR A 46 -8.85 -12.05 10.21
CA TYR A 46 -7.48 -11.52 10.25
C TYR A 46 -6.41 -12.57 10.01
N SER A 47 -6.63 -13.82 10.42
CA SER A 47 -5.71 -14.93 10.20
C SER A 47 -6.44 -16.26 10.22
N ASP A 48 -5.88 -17.26 9.55
CA ASP A 48 -6.29 -18.65 9.61
C ASP A 48 -5.75 -19.39 10.84
N ILE A 49 -4.73 -18.84 11.51
CA ILE A 49 -4.01 -19.51 12.61
C ILE A 49 -3.76 -18.58 13.81
N HIS A 50 -3.37 -17.33 13.58
CA HIS A 50 -2.89 -16.43 14.64
C HIS A 50 -3.98 -15.53 15.20
N CYS A 51 -3.91 -15.28 16.51
CA CYS A 51 -4.68 -14.25 17.19
C CYS A 51 -4.11 -12.86 16.82
N PRO A 52 -4.94 -11.84 16.60
CA PRO A 52 -4.45 -10.48 16.44
C PRO A 52 -3.74 -10.00 17.70
N LEU A 53 -2.68 -9.21 17.51
CA LEU A 53 -1.93 -8.57 18.60
C LEU A 53 -2.21 -7.08 18.60
N GLU A 54 -2.54 -6.53 19.76
CA GLU A 54 -2.67 -5.10 20.01
C GLU A 54 -1.45 -4.61 20.80
N LEU A 55 -0.85 -3.51 20.35
CA LEU A 55 0.32 -2.89 20.97
C LEU A 55 0.04 -1.40 21.13
N VAL A 56 0.13 -0.90 22.35
CA VAL A 56 0.04 0.53 22.66
C VAL A 56 1.44 1.07 22.92
N LEU A 57 1.83 2.10 22.18
CA LEU A 57 3.12 2.75 22.32
C LEU A 57 2.94 4.13 22.95
N ASN A 58 3.61 4.39 24.06
CA ASN A 58 3.71 5.71 24.66
C ASN A 58 4.79 6.52 23.94
N CYS A 59 4.35 7.31 22.96
CA CYS A 59 5.22 8.21 22.20
C CYS A 59 5.31 9.61 22.79
N SER A 60 4.93 9.82 24.06
CA SER A 60 5.00 11.14 24.67
C SER A 60 6.47 11.53 24.95
N ASN A 61 6.97 12.48 24.16
CA ASN A 61 8.31 13.07 24.24
C ASN A 61 9.50 12.15 23.95
N THR A 62 9.55 11.53 22.76
CA THR A 62 10.87 11.30 22.17
C THR A 62 11.46 12.64 21.75
N LYS A 63 12.37 13.18 22.57
CA LYS A 63 13.39 14.11 22.09
C LYS A 63 13.96 13.47 20.82
N GLN A 64 14.02 14.22 19.72
CA GLN A 64 14.80 13.82 18.54
C GLN A 64 16.25 13.65 19.01
N SER A 65 16.61 12.46 19.47
CA SER A 65 17.99 12.03 19.53
C SER A 65 18.41 11.91 18.08
N ASN A 66 19.09 12.94 17.58
CA ASN A 66 19.96 12.83 16.43
C ASN A 66 21.04 11.82 16.79
N VAL A 67 20.72 10.52 16.65
CA VAL A 67 21.73 9.47 16.63
C VAL A 67 22.46 9.69 15.32
N ASN A 68 23.54 10.47 15.39
CA ASN A 68 24.56 10.51 14.37
C ASN A 68 25.15 9.10 14.31
N ILE A 69 24.58 8.26 13.46
CA ILE A 69 25.23 7.03 13.05
C ILE A 69 26.42 7.49 12.21
N ASN A 70 27.58 7.63 12.86
CA ASN A 70 28.86 7.67 12.17
C ASN A 70 29.05 6.30 11.52
N VAL A 71 28.49 6.15 10.31
CA VAL A 71 28.85 5.04 9.43
C VAL A 71 30.25 5.36 8.95
N GLU A 72 31.23 4.69 9.53
CA GLU A 72 32.60 4.67 9.01
C GLU A 72 32.54 4.22 7.55
N SER A 73 32.76 5.18 6.65
CA SER A 73 32.87 4.95 5.22
C SER A 73 34.22 4.31 4.94
N GLY A 74 34.26 3.01 4.64
CA GLY A 74 35.51 2.38 4.22
C GLY A 74 35.47 0.89 3.88
N GLU A 75 34.56 0.10 4.45
CA GLU A 75 34.53 -1.33 4.17
C GLU A 75 33.51 -1.64 3.06
N ASN A 76 33.96 -2.31 2.01
CA ASN A 76 33.08 -2.89 1.01
C ASN A 76 32.14 -3.85 1.74
N ASN A 77 30.88 -3.45 1.98
CA ASN A 77 29.89 -4.29 2.65
C ASN A 77 29.76 -5.62 1.88
N THR A 78 30.37 -6.67 2.39
CA THR A 78 30.13 -8.02 1.89
C THR A 78 28.87 -8.56 2.54
N TYR A 79 28.17 -9.43 1.83
CA TYR A 79 27.04 -10.18 2.39
C TYR A 79 27.16 -11.65 2.03
N ILE A 80 26.68 -12.49 2.93
CA ILE A 80 26.67 -13.94 2.75
C ILE A 80 25.50 -14.32 1.83
N GLY A 81 25.73 -15.30 0.96
CA GLY A 81 24.68 -15.89 0.13
C GLY A 81 23.46 -16.32 0.94
N LYS A 82 22.30 -16.29 0.30
CA LYS A 82 21.06 -16.73 0.96
C LYS A 82 21.10 -18.23 1.23
N TRP A 83 20.51 -18.62 2.35
CA TRP A 83 20.30 -20.04 2.69
C TRP A 83 19.72 -20.83 1.51
N ASN A 84 20.41 -21.90 1.16
CA ASN A 84 20.00 -22.84 0.12
C ASN A 84 19.79 -24.22 0.75
N HIS A 85 18.56 -24.72 0.71
CA HIS A 85 18.20 -26.00 1.33
C HIS A 85 18.92 -27.19 0.67
N ASP A 86 19.37 -27.04 -0.57
CA ASP A 86 20.10 -28.10 -1.27
C ASP A 86 21.56 -28.24 -0.78
N GLN A 87 22.10 -27.22 -0.09
CA GLN A 87 23.48 -27.18 0.41
C GLN A 87 23.58 -27.43 1.93
N VAL A 88 22.56 -28.02 2.54
CA VAL A 88 22.53 -28.27 4.00
C VAL A 88 23.67 -29.16 4.47
N ASN A 89 24.01 -30.20 3.71
CA ASN A 89 25.08 -31.12 4.09
C ASN A 89 26.45 -30.45 3.98
N GLU A 90 26.66 -29.66 2.92
CA GLU A 90 27.86 -28.85 2.72
C GLU A 90 28.05 -27.83 3.87
N TYR A 91 26.96 -27.19 4.32
CA TYR A 91 27.01 -26.31 5.49
C TYR A 91 27.45 -27.03 6.76
N LYS A 92 26.92 -28.25 7.00
CA LYS A 92 27.30 -29.06 8.16
C LYS A 92 28.74 -29.52 8.11
N GLU A 93 29.26 -29.81 6.92
CA GLU A 93 30.67 -30.17 6.71
C GLU A 93 31.60 -28.98 6.92
N ASN A 94 31.15 -27.78 6.56
CA ASN A 94 31.87 -26.52 6.76
C ASN A 94 31.76 -25.96 8.20
N LEU A 95 31.00 -26.59 9.10
CA LEU A 95 31.02 -26.26 10.52
C LEU A 95 32.36 -26.66 11.12
N ASP A 96 33.11 -25.67 11.58
CA ASP A 96 34.41 -25.89 12.21
C ASP A 96 34.22 -26.57 13.58
N LYS A 97 34.37 -27.90 13.58
CA LYS A 97 34.22 -28.73 14.77
C LYS A 97 35.29 -28.45 15.81
N GLU A 98 36.48 -28.00 15.39
CA GLU A 98 37.55 -27.67 16.31
C GLU A 98 37.23 -26.38 17.06
N SER A 99 36.85 -25.33 16.34
CA SER A 99 36.38 -24.06 16.95
C SER A 99 35.20 -24.27 17.88
N ILE A 100 34.22 -25.10 17.51
CA ILE A 100 33.08 -25.44 18.38
C ILE A 100 33.55 -26.14 19.66
N SER A 101 34.51 -27.06 19.57
CA SER A 101 35.02 -27.78 20.73
C SER A 101 35.80 -26.87 21.68
N GLN A 102 36.61 -25.96 21.12
CA GLN A 102 37.34 -24.94 21.88
C GLN A 102 36.37 -23.99 22.60
N LEU A 103 35.35 -23.50 21.89
CA LEU A 103 34.29 -22.66 22.46
C LEU A 103 33.55 -23.36 23.60
N LEU A 104 33.18 -24.63 23.43
CA LEU A 104 32.53 -25.41 24.49
C LEU A 104 33.42 -25.53 25.73
N SER A 105 34.72 -25.80 25.54
CA SER A 105 35.69 -25.84 26.64
C SER A 105 35.83 -24.47 27.32
N TYR A 106 35.85 -23.38 26.54
CA TYR A 106 35.93 -22.02 27.05
C TYR A 106 34.71 -21.67 27.91
N ILE A 107 33.51 -21.95 27.40
CA ILE A 107 32.25 -21.76 28.13
C ILE A 107 32.27 -22.55 29.44
N MET A 108 32.61 -23.85 29.40
CA MET A 108 32.64 -24.69 30.61
C MET A 108 33.61 -24.12 31.65
N THR A 109 34.82 -23.77 31.24
CA THR A 109 35.85 -23.25 32.16
C THR A 109 35.46 -21.89 32.77
N LYS A 110 34.85 -21.00 31.97
CA LYS A 110 34.45 -19.66 32.43
C LYS A 110 33.16 -19.66 33.25
N THR A 111 32.29 -20.64 33.05
CA THR A 111 31.00 -20.73 33.75
C THR A 111 31.04 -21.58 35.03
N GLU A 112 32.16 -22.27 35.30
CA GLU A 112 32.38 -23.00 36.57
C GLU A 112 32.23 -22.10 37.81
N ASN A 113 32.54 -20.79 37.69
CA ASN A 113 32.30 -19.80 38.74
C ASN A 113 31.44 -18.65 38.21
N VAL A 114 30.11 -18.84 38.22
CA VAL A 114 29.09 -17.89 37.73
C VAL A 114 29.24 -16.46 38.29
N GLN A 115 29.82 -16.31 39.50
CA GLN A 115 30.08 -15.01 40.13
C GLN A 115 31.08 -14.12 39.35
N ASN A 116 31.87 -14.69 38.43
CA ASN A 116 32.90 -13.98 37.67
C ASN A 116 32.57 -13.77 36.19
N VAL A 117 31.34 -14.09 35.75
CA VAL A 117 30.93 -13.86 34.36
C VAL A 117 30.50 -12.41 34.21
N ASP A 118 31.35 -11.60 33.60
CA ASP A 118 31.06 -10.22 33.27
C ASP A 118 30.49 -10.07 31.85
N LYS A 119 30.07 -8.84 31.52
CA LYS A 119 29.55 -8.52 30.19
C LYS A 119 30.54 -8.85 29.07
N ASN A 120 31.83 -8.59 29.29
CA ASN A 120 32.87 -8.82 28.28
C ASN A 120 32.98 -10.31 27.93
N THR A 121 32.91 -11.18 28.95
CA THR A 121 32.92 -12.63 28.76
C THR A 121 31.73 -13.09 27.91
N ILE A 122 30.54 -12.51 28.13
CA ILE A 122 29.35 -12.82 27.33
C ILE A 122 29.52 -12.32 25.89
N ASP A 123 30.02 -11.10 25.71
CA ASP A 123 30.24 -10.51 24.38
C ASP A 123 31.27 -11.33 23.57
N GLU A 124 32.35 -11.82 24.21
CA GLU A 124 33.32 -12.73 23.61
C GLU A 124 32.68 -14.04 23.13
N ILE A 125 31.94 -14.72 24.01
CA ILE A 125 31.24 -15.98 23.66
C ILE A 125 30.28 -15.76 22.49
N VAL A 126 29.51 -14.67 22.50
CA VAL A 126 28.57 -14.33 21.42
C VAL A 126 29.30 -14.07 20.11
N ASN A 127 30.43 -13.36 20.14
CA ASN A 127 31.24 -13.09 18.96
C ASN A 127 31.84 -14.37 18.38
N GLU A 128 32.35 -15.29 19.22
CA GLU A 128 32.88 -16.57 18.77
C GLU A 128 31.80 -17.45 18.14
N ILE A 129 30.62 -17.56 18.76
CA ILE A 129 29.46 -18.28 18.18
C ILE A 129 29.11 -17.68 16.82
N ARG A 130 29.03 -16.35 16.74
CA ARG A 130 28.71 -15.64 15.51
C ARG A 130 29.74 -15.98 14.42
N ASP A 131 31.02 -15.93 14.75
CA ASP A 131 32.09 -16.11 13.77
C ASP A 131 32.14 -17.53 13.24
N VAL A 132 31.94 -18.55 14.08
CA VAL A 132 31.77 -19.95 13.64
C VAL A 132 30.62 -20.06 12.64
N LEU A 133 29.44 -19.55 12.98
CA LEU A 133 28.25 -19.67 12.13
C LEU A 133 28.40 -18.90 10.81
N LEU A 134 28.95 -17.68 10.84
CA LEU A 134 29.13 -16.85 9.66
C LEU A 134 30.23 -17.39 8.74
N ASN A 135 31.34 -17.89 9.28
CA ASN A 135 32.43 -18.45 8.46
C ASN A 135 31.98 -19.73 7.75
N SER A 136 31.28 -20.63 8.43
CA SER A 136 30.67 -21.80 7.79
C SER A 136 29.68 -21.40 6.69
N ALA A 137 28.92 -20.32 6.92
CA ALA A 137 27.96 -19.81 5.94
C ALA A 137 28.66 -19.17 4.73
N ARG A 138 29.74 -18.40 4.94
CA ARG A 138 30.59 -17.85 3.87
C ARG A 138 31.16 -18.95 2.99
N ASN A 139 31.70 -20.00 3.60
CA ASN A 139 32.30 -21.13 2.89
C ASN A 139 31.28 -21.91 2.06
N THR A 140 30.02 -21.96 2.52
CA THR A 140 28.97 -22.75 1.85
C THR A 140 28.19 -21.95 0.81
N PHE A 141 27.76 -20.75 1.17
CA PHE A 141 26.84 -19.95 0.33
C PHE A 141 27.58 -18.90 -0.49
N GLY A 142 28.89 -18.74 -0.28
CA GLY A 142 29.72 -17.72 -0.90
C GLY A 142 29.57 -16.36 -0.24
N GLU A 143 30.62 -15.55 -0.41
CA GLU A 143 30.64 -14.15 -0.02
C GLU A 143 30.48 -13.27 -1.26
N PHE A 144 29.51 -12.36 -1.20
CA PHE A 144 29.21 -11.47 -2.31
C PHE A 144 29.54 -10.05 -1.88
N VAL A 145 30.31 -9.35 -2.70
CA VAL A 145 30.47 -7.91 -2.56
C VAL A 145 29.11 -7.29 -2.87
N GLN A 146 28.53 -6.57 -1.90
CA GLN A 146 27.41 -5.71 -2.20
C GLN A 146 27.97 -4.67 -3.17
N LYS A 147 27.62 -4.81 -4.45
CA LYS A 147 27.78 -3.71 -5.38
C LYS A 147 26.92 -2.60 -4.78
N THR A 148 27.56 -1.66 -4.10
CA THR A 148 27.06 -0.32 -4.04
C THR A 148 26.88 0.03 -5.51
N TYR A 149 25.65 -0.08 -5.99
CA TYR A 149 25.24 0.81 -7.05
C TYR A 149 25.43 2.18 -6.40
N GLY A 150 26.63 2.74 -6.55
CA GLY A 150 26.84 4.14 -6.39
C GLY A 150 25.71 4.74 -7.19
N PHE A 151 24.75 5.32 -6.49
CA PHE A 151 23.93 6.37 -7.07
C PHE A 151 24.89 7.55 -7.24
N ASP A 152 25.86 7.34 -8.12
CA ASP A 152 26.57 8.40 -8.77
C ASP A 152 25.49 9.11 -9.58
N TYR A 153 24.97 10.18 -8.99
CA TYR A 153 24.24 11.23 -9.69
C TYR A 153 25.15 11.97 -10.68
N THR A 154 26.21 11.34 -11.18
CA THR A 154 27.04 11.86 -12.26
C THR A 154 26.44 11.40 -13.59
N GLY A 155 25.49 12.21 -14.06
CA GLY A 155 25.40 12.54 -15.48
C GLY A 155 25.00 11.44 -16.49
N GLY A 156 24.65 10.23 -16.06
CA GLY A 156 23.91 9.33 -16.91
C GLY A 156 22.48 9.87 -17.05
N LYS A 157 22.11 10.40 -18.21
CA LYS A 157 20.71 10.69 -18.60
C LYS A 157 19.88 9.40 -18.51
N GLN A 158 19.58 8.92 -17.31
CA GLN A 158 18.39 8.12 -17.10
C GLN A 158 17.29 9.06 -17.47
N ASN A 159 16.63 8.79 -18.59
CA ASN A 159 15.42 9.47 -18.98
C ASN A 159 14.52 9.50 -17.74
N HIS A 160 14.49 10.64 -17.07
CA HIS A 160 13.52 10.96 -16.04
C HIS A 160 12.23 11.13 -16.83
N ARG A 161 11.68 9.98 -17.21
CA ARG A 161 10.39 9.92 -17.86
C ARG A 161 9.44 10.29 -16.75
N ASP A 162 8.99 11.55 -16.73
CA ASP A 162 8.08 12.07 -15.69
C ASP A 162 6.83 11.21 -15.56
N TRP A 163 6.48 10.50 -16.65
CA TRP A 163 5.41 9.52 -16.71
C TRP A 163 5.69 8.19 -15.99
N PHE A 164 6.93 7.85 -15.61
CA PHE A 164 7.28 6.60 -14.91
C PHE A 164 7.84 6.85 -13.50
N ASN A 165 7.03 7.52 -12.70
CA ASN A 165 7.33 7.95 -11.34
C ASN A 165 7.34 6.79 -10.31
N THR A 166 7.57 7.14 -9.04
CA THR A 166 7.63 6.20 -7.90
C THR A 166 6.38 5.34 -7.77
N GLU A 167 5.20 5.90 -8.08
CA GLU A 167 3.93 5.17 -8.05
C GLU A 167 3.86 4.11 -9.16
N CYS A 168 4.27 4.45 -10.37
CA CYS A 168 4.38 3.48 -11.48
C CYS A 168 5.32 2.32 -11.14
N ARG A 169 6.46 2.64 -10.48
CA ARG A 169 7.41 1.62 -10.02
C ARG A 169 6.79 0.72 -8.95
N ARG A 170 6.02 1.28 -8.01
CA ARG A 170 5.31 0.54 -6.95
C ARG A 170 4.28 -0.42 -7.55
N GLU A 171 3.42 0.07 -8.45
CA GLU A 171 2.38 -0.75 -9.06
C GLU A 171 2.95 -1.88 -9.92
N ARG A 172 4.00 -1.59 -10.71
CA ARG A 172 4.70 -2.61 -11.50
C ARG A 172 5.34 -3.69 -10.63
N ARG A 173 5.91 -3.33 -9.49
CA ARG A 173 6.43 -4.30 -8.50
C ARG A 173 5.30 -5.15 -7.92
N ALA A 174 4.16 -4.55 -7.59
CA ALA A 174 2.99 -5.26 -7.07
C ALA A 174 2.39 -6.25 -8.09
N PHE A 175 2.32 -5.87 -9.37
CA PHE A 175 1.94 -6.76 -10.45
C PHE A 175 2.90 -7.95 -10.57
N ARG A 176 4.21 -7.70 -10.62
CA ARG A 176 5.23 -8.77 -10.68
C ARG A 176 5.17 -9.71 -9.47
N LYS A 177 4.92 -9.17 -8.26
CA LYS A 177 4.71 -9.99 -7.05
C LYS A 177 3.47 -10.89 -7.21
N SER A 178 2.35 -10.33 -7.66
CA SER A 178 1.11 -11.09 -7.88
C SER A 178 1.28 -12.18 -8.95
N LYS A 179 2.03 -11.90 -10.02
CA LYS A 179 2.36 -12.87 -11.07
C LYS A 179 3.17 -14.04 -10.54
N ARG A 180 4.16 -13.77 -9.67
CA ARG A 180 4.94 -14.82 -8.99
C ARG A 180 4.09 -15.67 -8.05
N LEU A 181 3.20 -15.04 -7.26
CA LEU A 181 2.28 -15.75 -6.36
C LEU A 181 1.32 -16.66 -7.14
N TYR A 182 0.74 -16.17 -8.24
CA TYR A 182 -0.12 -17.00 -9.10
C TYR A 182 0.66 -18.18 -9.70
N LYS A 183 1.86 -17.96 -10.24
CA LYS A 183 2.70 -19.05 -10.76
C LYS A 183 3.03 -20.10 -9.70
N ARG A 184 3.24 -19.68 -8.44
CA ARG A 184 3.61 -20.58 -7.35
C ARG A 184 2.43 -21.39 -6.82
N TYR A 185 1.27 -20.77 -6.65
CA TYR A 185 0.15 -21.38 -5.92
C TYR A 185 -1.05 -21.73 -6.79
N GLY A 186 -1.17 -21.20 -8.01
CA GLY A 186 -2.21 -21.56 -8.98
C GLY A 186 -3.67 -21.26 -8.58
N SER A 187 -3.93 -20.80 -7.35
CA SER A 187 -5.29 -20.69 -6.83
C SER A 187 -6.13 -19.62 -7.55
N ARG A 188 -7.46 -19.82 -7.55
CA ARG A 188 -8.43 -18.87 -8.10
C ARG A 188 -8.26 -17.47 -7.52
N ILE A 189 -7.99 -17.37 -6.21
CA ILE A 189 -7.75 -16.08 -5.52
C ILE A 189 -6.53 -15.37 -6.10
N PHE A 190 -5.43 -16.09 -6.34
CA PHE A 190 -4.23 -15.49 -6.94
C PHE A 190 -4.43 -15.17 -8.43
N LYS A 191 -5.24 -15.94 -9.15
CA LYS A 191 -5.62 -15.67 -10.54
C LYS A 191 -6.43 -14.37 -10.65
N GLU A 192 -7.42 -14.18 -9.77
CA GLU A 192 -8.19 -12.94 -9.69
C GLU A 192 -7.30 -11.76 -9.29
N ARG A 193 -6.44 -11.91 -8.28
CA ARG A 193 -5.48 -10.87 -7.86
C ARG A 193 -4.50 -10.49 -8.98
N LEU A 194 -4.03 -11.46 -9.75
CA LEU A 194 -3.18 -11.23 -10.93
C LEU A 194 -3.97 -10.50 -12.03
N ARG A 195 -5.17 -10.95 -12.39
CA ARG A 195 -6.04 -10.28 -13.37
C ARG A 195 -6.28 -8.82 -13.00
N ARG A 196 -6.61 -8.54 -11.73
CA ARG A 196 -6.80 -7.18 -11.19
C ARG A 196 -5.55 -6.32 -11.33
N ARG A 197 -4.38 -6.85 -10.95
CA ARG A 197 -3.12 -6.11 -11.09
C ARG A 197 -2.66 -5.96 -12.54
N GLN A 198 -3.01 -6.90 -13.41
CA GLN A 198 -2.75 -6.82 -14.84
C GLN A 198 -3.63 -5.74 -15.49
N GLN A 199 -4.89 -5.60 -15.05
CA GLN A 199 -5.75 -4.50 -15.49
C GLN A 199 -5.21 -3.15 -15.03
N LEU A 200 -4.74 -3.02 -13.78
CA LEU A 200 -4.06 -1.80 -13.30
C LEU A 200 -2.76 -1.53 -14.08
N ASP A 201 -1.88 -2.51 -14.23
CA ASP A 201 -0.63 -2.36 -14.99
C ASP A 201 -0.93 -2.00 -16.45
N ASN A 202 -1.94 -2.61 -17.08
CA ASN A 202 -2.39 -2.26 -18.43
C ASN A 202 -3.05 -0.89 -18.51
N LEU A 203 -3.85 -0.50 -17.51
CA LEU A 203 -4.42 0.84 -17.38
C LEU A 203 -3.29 1.86 -17.31
N TRP A 204 -2.41 1.74 -16.32
CA TRP A 204 -1.29 2.66 -16.12
C TRP A 204 -0.34 2.68 -17.32
N ILE A 205 0.07 1.53 -17.84
CA ILE A 205 1.00 1.43 -18.98
C ILE A 205 0.35 1.94 -20.27
N LYS A 206 -0.91 1.63 -20.58
CA LYS A 206 -1.57 2.15 -21.80
C LYS A 206 -1.93 3.63 -21.68
N THR A 207 -2.37 4.07 -20.50
CA THR A 207 -2.69 5.46 -20.19
C THR A 207 -1.41 6.30 -20.34
N LEU A 208 -0.32 5.95 -19.65
CA LEU A 208 0.93 6.71 -19.69
C LEU A 208 1.70 6.61 -21.01
N ASN A 209 1.69 5.46 -21.69
CA ASN A 209 2.39 5.30 -22.98
C ASN A 209 1.65 5.94 -24.16
N SER A 210 0.39 6.34 -24.00
CA SER A 210 -0.38 6.95 -25.09
C SER A 210 -0.03 8.42 -25.33
N GLY A 211 0.66 9.08 -24.40
CA GLY A 211 0.91 10.54 -24.45
C GLY A 211 -0.37 11.40 -24.42
N ASN A 212 -1.55 10.77 -24.29
CA ASN A 212 -2.87 11.39 -24.41
C ASN A 212 -3.60 11.38 -23.07
N VAL A 213 -2.88 11.68 -21.98
CA VAL A 213 -3.48 11.75 -20.65
C VAL A 213 -3.28 13.14 -20.14
N ASN A 214 -4.31 13.92 -20.35
CA ASN A 214 -4.41 15.19 -19.70
C ASN A 214 -4.78 14.92 -18.24
N SER A 215 -3.80 14.92 -17.34
CA SER A 215 -4.08 15.00 -15.91
C SER A 215 -4.44 16.45 -15.61
N TYR A 216 -5.66 16.69 -15.14
CA TYR A 216 -6.10 18.04 -14.81
C TYR A 216 -6.04 18.21 -13.31
N ASN A 217 -5.26 19.20 -12.87
CA ASN A 217 -5.45 19.74 -11.53
C ASN A 217 -6.63 20.69 -11.60
N VAL A 218 -7.69 20.38 -10.85
CA VAL A 218 -8.86 21.24 -10.75
C VAL A 218 -8.75 21.95 -9.40
N PRO A 219 -8.31 23.22 -9.38
CA PRO A 219 -8.20 23.97 -8.12
C PRO A 219 -9.59 24.24 -7.55
N ASP A 220 -9.66 24.46 -6.23
CA ASP A 220 -10.91 24.87 -5.56
C ASP A 220 -11.35 26.26 -6.05
N ILE A 221 -12.24 26.27 -7.05
CA ILE A 221 -12.96 27.46 -7.48
C ILE A 221 -14.43 27.24 -7.12
N TYR A 222 -14.83 27.80 -5.98
CA TYR A 222 -16.19 27.73 -5.46
C TYR A 222 -17.21 28.06 -6.57
N ASN A 223 -18.13 27.13 -6.85
CA ASN A 223 -19.20 27.19 -7.85
C ASN A 223 -18.84 27.12 -9.34
N TYR A 224 -17.58 26.86 -9.72
CA TYR A 224 -17.21 26.72 -11.14
C TYR A 224 -16.82 25.28 -11.49
N TYR A 225 -17.50 24.74 -12.51
CA TYR A 225 -17.18 23.43 -13.07
C TYR A 225 -16.21 23.55 -14.24
N THR A 226 -15.13 22.79 -14.20
CA THR A 226 -14.25 22.60 -15.35
C THR A 226 -14.96 21.69 -16.34
N LYS A 227 -15.35 22.23 -17.50
CA LYS A 227 -16.00 21.48 -18.59
C LYS A 227 -14.99 20.55 -19.26
N LEU A 228 -15.32 19.27 -19.38
CA LEU A 228 -14.42 18.33 -20.05
C LEU A 228 -14.31 18.59 -21.57
N SER A 229 -15.33 19.20 -22.17
CA SER A 229 -15.32 19.57 -23.60
C SER A 229 -14.22 20.57 -23.97
N ILE A 230 -13.68 21.34 -23.01
CA ILE A 230 -12.57 22.27 -23.24
C ILE A 230 -11.28 21.53 -23.61
N TYR A 231 -11.21 20.24 -23.30
CA TYR A 231 -10.01 19.44 -23.51
C TYR A 231 -10.14 18.42 -24.63
N ASP A 232 -10.92 18.74 -25.67
CA ASP A 232 -11.18 17.88 -26.83
C ASP A 232 -11.68 16.48 -26.43
N PHE A 233 -12.39 16.40 -25.30
CA PHE A 233 -12.98 15.15 -24.86
C PHE A 233 -14.07 14.74 -25.87
N PRO A 234 -14.01 13.51 -26.42
CA PRO A 234 -14.98 13.07 -27.42
C PRO A 234 -16.39 13.04 -26.85
N GLU A 235 -17.39 13.09 -27.74
CA GLU A 235 -18.79 12.99 -27.33
C GLU A 235 -19.05 11.68 -26.58
N ILE A 236 -19.76 11.80 -25.44
CA ILE A 236 -20.05 10.67 -24.58
C ILE A 236 -21.19 9.87 -25.22
N THR A 237 -20.83 8.81 -25.94
CA THR A 237 -21.79 8.04 -26.76
C THR A 237 -22.27 6.75 -26.11
N ASN A 238 -21.58 6.24 -25.09
CA ASN A 238 -21.77 4.86 -24.61
C ASN A 238 -22.49 4.73 -23.26
N GLY A 239 -23.01 5.81 -22.68
CA GLY A 239 -23.70 5.74 -21.39
C GLY A 239 -22.79 5.29 -20.23
N TYR A 240 -21.46 5.50 -20.32
CA TYR A 240 -20.55 5.26 -19.22
C TYR A 240 -19.28 6.13 -19.30
N LEU A 241 -18.59 6.24 -18.16
CA LEU A 241 -17.34 6.95 -17.99
C LEU A 241 -16.43 6.21 -17.00
N ILE A 242 -15.18 5.97 -17.41
CA ILE A 242 -14.14 5.46 -16.53
C ILE A 242 -13.17 6.60 -16.22
N PHE A 243 -12.91 6.81 -14.94
CA PHE A 243 -12.06 7.89 -14.47
C PHE A 243 -11.33 7.51 -13.19
N ALA A 244 -10.26 8.23 -12.88
CA ALA A 244 -9.51 8.11 -11.65
C ALA A 244 -9.39 9.47 -10.95
N ILE A 245 -9.53 9.46 -9.64
CA ILE A 245 -9.49 10.66 -8.79
C ILE A 245 -8.41 10.48 -7.73
N LYS A 246 -7.57 11.50 -7.54
CA LYS A 246 -6.73 11.65 -6.36
C LYS A 246 -7.14 12.94 -5.64
N ALA A 247 -7.73 12.79 -4.46
CA ALA A 247 -8.27 13.87 -3.63
C ALA A 247 -8.46 13.34 -2.20
N CYS A 248 -8.46 14.23 -1.21
CA CYS A 248 -8.73 13.85 0.17
C CYS A 248 -10.22 13.58 0.44
N ASP A 249 -11.08 14.48 -0.05
CA ASP A 249 -12.53 14.41 0.06
C ASP A 249 -13.18 15.33 -1.00
N ASN A 250 -14.52 15.39 -1.00
CA ASN A 250 -15.32 16.44 -1.62
C ASN A 250 -15.07 16.69 -3.12
N VAL A 251 -15.26 15.63 -3.91
CA VAL A 251 -15.10 15.70 -5.35
C VAL A 251 -16.45 15.64 -6.04
N PHE A 252 -16.67 16.53 -7.02
CA PHE A 252 -17.96 16.70 -7.66
C PHE A 252 -17.87 16.47 -9.17
N MET A 253 -18.88 15.80 -9.70
CA MET A 253 -19.10 15.59 -11.12
C MET A 253 -20.50 16.07 -11.49
N LEU A 254 -20.59 16.97 -12.46
CA LEU A 254 -21.85 17.46 -13.00
C LEU A 254 -22.12 16.80 -14.34
N LEU A 255 -23.29 16.21 -14.51
CA LEU A 255 -23.78 15.70 -15.79
C LEU A 255 -24.90 16.63 -16.30
N SER A 256 -24.87 16.93 -17.60
CA SER A 256 -25.75 17.89 -18.26
C SER A 256 -26.23 17.33 -19.60
N GLU A 257 -27.46 17.67 -19.98
CA GLU A 257 -27.99 17.39 -21.32
C GLU A 257 -27.42 18.33 -22.40
N THR A 258 -26.70 19.39 -21.98
CA THR A 258 -26.03 20.33 -22.87
C THR A 258 -24.52 20.31 -22.67
N TYR A 259 -23.76 20.34 -23.77
CA TYR A 259 -22.29 20.41 -23.75
C TYR A 259 -21.76 21.64 -23.01
N THR A 260 -22.51 22.74 -23.04
CA THR A 260 -22.14 24.01 -22.44
C THR A 260 -22.31 24.05 -20.92
N LEU A 261 -22.85 23.00 -20.30
CA LEU A 261 -23.26 23.00 -18.88
C LEU A 261 -24.19 24.17 -18.52
N THR A 262 -25.09 24.54 -19.42
CA THR A 262 -26.08 25.63 -19.23
C THR A 262 -27.52 25.11 -19.18
N SER A 263 -27.71 23.85 -18.78
CA SER A 263 -29.03 23.22 -18.65
C SER A 263 -29.83 23.81 -17.49
N SER A 264 -31.15 23.64 -17.51
CA SER A 264 -32.05 23.87 -16.37
C SER A 264 -32.19 22.64 -15.46
N LYS A 265 -31.58 21.52 -15.87
CA LYS A 265 -31.53 20.24 -15.15
C LYS A 265 -30.11 19.70 -15.19
N PHE A 266 -29.52 19.49 -14.02
CA PHE A 266 -28.24 18.82 -13.87
C PHE A 266 -28.34 17.66 -12.90
N LEU A 267 -27.51 16.66 -13.13
CA LEU A 267 -27.20 15.65 -12.13
C LEU A 267 -25.83 15.95 -11.52
N GLU A 268 -25.79 16.19 -10.22
CA GLU A 268 -24.55 16.40 -9.48
C GLU A 268 -24.24 15.14 -8.66
N ILE A 269 -23.07 14.55 -8.90
CA ILE A 269 -22.55 13.40 -8.16
C ILE A 269 -21.42 13.92 -7.28
N VAL A 270 -21.50 13.65 -5.98
CA VAL A 270 -20.41 13.94 -5.03
C VAL A 270 -19.83 12.63 -4.53
N ILE A 271 -18.51 12.52 -4.62
CA ILE A 271 -17.73 11.36 -4.19
C ILE A 271 -16.87 11.80 -3.01
N GLY A 272 -16.97 11.05 -1.91
CA GLY A 272 -16.21 11.35 -0.69
C GLY A 272 -16.61 12.67 -0.03
N GLY A 273 -17.88 13.06 -0.09
CA GLY A 273 -18.39 14.19 0.67
C GLY A 273 -18.41 13.95 2.19
N ASN A 274 -18.60 15.02 2.97
CA ASN A 274 -18.57 15.00 4.45
C ASN A 274 -17.28 14.36 4.98
N SER A 275 -16.12 14.93 4.61
CA SER A 275 -14.81 14.42 4.99
C SER A 275 -14.57 12.96 4.57
N ASN A 276 -14.93 12.65 3.32
CA ASN A 276 -14.76 11.33 2.73
C ASN A 276 -15.56 10.21 3.42
N LEU A 277 -16.70 10.56 4.03
CA LEU A 277 -17.57 9.59 4.69
C LEU A 277 -18.75 9.15 3.81
N ASN A 278 -19.18 10.00 2.88
CA ASN A 278 -20.40 9.79 2.12
C ASN A 278 -20.24 10.07 0.63
N SER A 279 -21.13 9.50 -0.18
CA SER A 279 -21.32 9.83 -1.58
C SER A 279 -22.80 10.13 -1.84
N TYR A 280 -23.07 10.82 -2.94
CA TYR A 280 -24.26 11.64 -3.08
C TYR A 280 -24.62 11.75 -4.57
N VAL A 281 -25.91 11.65 -4.91
CA VAL A 281 -26.42 11.85 -6.29
C VAL A 281 -27.65 12.76 -6.28
N TRP A 282 -27.52 13.96 -6.84
CA TRP A 282 -28.44 15.07 -6.61
C TRP A 282 -29.00 15.58 -7.95
N LEU A 283 -30.32 15.73 -8.05
CA LEU A 283 -30.93 16.50 -9.12
C LEU A 283 -30.95 17.97 -8.72
N THR A 284 -30.40 18.82 -9.58
CA THR A 284 -30.35 20.25 -9.30
C THR A 284 -30.79 21.08 -10.50
N LYS A 285 -31.51 22.18 -10.21
CA LYS A 285 -31.91 23.19 -11.21
C LYS A 285 -30.78 24.17 -11.52
N SER A 286 -29.79 24.27 -10.62
CA SER A 286 -28.61 25.11 -10.75
C SER A 286 -27.55 24.62 -9.75
N PRO A 287 -26.26 24.51 -10.10
CA PRO A 287 -25.22 24.01 -9.21
C PRO A 287 -25.35 24.52 -7.76
N GLY A 288 -25.40 23.61 -6.79
CA GLY A 288 -25.52 23.96 -5.36
C GLY A 288 -26.95 24.20 -4.82
N ASN A 289 -28.00 24.22 -5.66
CA ASN A 289 -29.39 24.29 -5.18
C ASN A 289 -30.01 22.90 -5.03
N ILE A 290 -30.14 22.44 -3.79
CA ILE A 290 -30.46 21.06 -3.41
C ILE A 290 -31.98 20.89 -3.32
N LEU A 291 -32.55 19.94 -4.07
CA LEU A 291 -33.98 19.62 -4.01
C LEU A 291 -34.28 18.40 -3.11
N SER A 292 -33.47 17.35 -3.21
CA SER A 292 -33.36 16.19 -2.31
C SER A 292 -32.45 15.15 -2.96
N ALA A 293 -31.76 14.32 -2.18
CA ALA A 293 -30.87 13.29 -2.70
C ALA A 293 -30.66 12.14 -1.72
N PRO A 294 -30.53 10.89 -2.20
CA PRO A 294 -30.01 9.80 -1.39
C PRO A 294 -28.53 10.06 -1.07
N HIS A 295 -28.16 9.71 0.16
CA HIS A 295 -26.77 9.63 0.61
C HIS A 295 -26.38 8.15 0.75
N TYR A 296 -25.14 7.85 0.42
CA TYR A 296 -24.57 6.52 0.49
C TYR A 296 -23.37 6.60 1.43
N SER A 297 -23.34 5.75 2.45
CA SER A 297 -22.17 5.66 3.34
C SER A 297 -21.00 5.03 2.58
N THR A 298 -19.94 5.80 2.39
CA THR A 298 -18.76 5.41 1.60
C THR A 298 -17.49 5.89 2.31
N PRO A 299 -17.20 5.38 3.51
CA PRO A 299 -16.08 5.87 4.31
C PRO A 299 -14.74 5.56 3.64
N TYR A 300 -13.88 6.58 3.58
CA TYR A 300 -12.52 6.51 3.07
C TYR A 300 -12.43 6.05 1.60
N LEU A 301 -13.41 6.45 0.79
CA LEU A 301 -13.48 6.07 -0.63
C LEU A 301 -12.39 6.75 -1.48
N LEU A 302 -12.05 8.00 -1.15
CA LEU A 302 -10.99 8.78 -1.79
C LEU A 302 -9.66 8.70 -1.02
N SER A 303 -8.57 9.14 -1.65
CA SER A 303 -7.23 9.09 -1.09
C SER A 303 -6.38 10.28 -1.56
N CYS A 304 -5.81 11.02 -0.61
CA CYS A 304 -4.93 12.16 -0.88
C CYS A 304 -3.67 11.76 -1.67
N THR A 305 -3.19 10.53 -1.47
CA THR A 305 -1.86 10.10 -1.92
C THR A 305 -1.88 9.14 -3.11
N ALA A 306 -3.07 8.70 -3.54
CA ALA A 306 -3.21 7.64 -4.53
C ALA A 306 -4.52 7.80 -5.29
N PHE A 307 -4.48 7.51 -6.59
CA PHE A 307 -5.65 7.53 -7.43
C PHE A 307 -6.61 6.38 -7.11
N GLN A 308 -7.89 6.72 -7.01
CA GLN A 308 -9.01 5.80 -6.88
C GLN A 308 -9.75 5.77 -8.21
N ILE A 309 -10.00 4.57 -8.74
CA ILE A 309 -10.61 4.38 -10.07
C ILE A 309 -12.08 4.07 -9.91
N PHE A 310 -12.89 4.70 -10.75
CA PHE A 310 -14.33 4.59 -10.76
C PHE A 310 -14.84 4.33 -12.18
N ASN A 311 -15.99 3.66 -12.23
CA ASN A 311 -16.79 3.47 -13.42
C ASN A 311 -18.20 3.97 -13.11
N LEU A 312 -18.60 5.06 -13.77
CA LEU A 312 -19.95 5.59 -13.74
C LEU A 312 -20.67 5.13 -15.00
N SER A 313 -21.81 4.45 -14.86
CA SER A 313 -22.67 4.05 -15.98
C SER A 313 -24.06 4.61 -15.83
N TRP A 314 -24.63 5.07 -16.92
CA TRP A 314 -26.00 5.56 -17.05
C TRP A 314 -26.66 4.97 -18.31
N PRO A 315 -27.21 3.75 -18.22
CA PRO A 315 -28.05 3.23 -19.28
C PRO A 315 -29.22 4.16 -19.61
N SER A 316 -29.80 4.00 -20.79
CA SER A 316 -30.90 4.83 -21.31
C SER A 316 -32.21 4.71 -20.52
N ASP A 317 -32.24 3.94 -19.43
CA ASP A 317 -33.38 3.72 -18.54
C ASP A 317 -33.45 4.73 -17.37
N GLY A 318 -32.54 5.71 -17.30
CA GLY A 318 -32.49 6.70 -16.22
C GLY A 318 -31.88 6.16 -14.92
N ARG A 319 -31.21 5.01 -14.96
CA ARG A 319 -30.45 4.49 -13.83
C ARG A 319 -29.00 4.98 -13.90
N PHE A 320 -28.41 5.33 -12.77
CA PHE A 320 -27.03 5.73 -12.60
C PHE A 320 -26.36 4.81 -11.59
N VAL A 321 -25.24 4.20 -11.99
CA VAL A 321 -24.49 3.28 -11.14
C VAL A 321 -23.04 3.72 -11.11
N LEU A 322 -22.52 3.99 -9.92
CA LEU A 322 -21.10 4.22 -9.70
C LEU A 322 -20.49 2.98 -9.05
N ARG A 323 -19.43 2.46 -9.65
CA ARG A 323 -18.65 1.36 -9.10
C ARG A 323 -17.22 1.82 -8.87
N ASN A 324 -16.62 1.36 -7.78
CA ASN A 324 -15.18 1.48 -7.62
C ASN A 324 -14.46 0.38 -8.43
N TYR A 325 -13.13 0.45 -8.48
CA TYR A 325 -12.29 -0.49 -9.22
C TYR A 325 -12.42 -1.95 -8.77
N ASN A 326 -12.88 -2.21 -7.54
CA ASN A 326 -13.13 -3.56 -7.05
C ASN A 326 -14.47 -4.14 -7.57
N GLY A 327 -15.23 -3.34 -8.33
CA GLY A 327 -16.58 -3.68 -8.80
C GLY A 327 -17.67 -3.44 -7.75
N MET A 328 -17.29 -2.96 -6.57
CA MET A 328 -18.23 -2.63 -5.49
C MET A 328 -19.08 -1.45 -5.92
N VAL A 329 -20.39 -1.58 -5.73
CA VAL A 329 -21.35 -0.51 -5.97
C VAL A 329 -21.12 0.55 -4.89
N VAL A 330 -20.76 1.76 -5.33
CA VAL A 330 -20.68 2.96 -4.49
C VAL A 330 -22.08 3.54 -4.33
N PHE A 331 -22.82 3.64 -5.44
CA PHE A 331 -24.25 3.91 -5.43
C PHE A 331 -24.93 3.30 -6.65
N ASP A 332 -26.23 3.13 -6.52
CA ASP A 332 -27.14 2.67 -7.56
C ASP A 332 -28.45 3.43 -7.40
N TRP A 333 -28.72 4.34 -8.32
CA TRP A 333 -29.78 5.33 -8.20
C TRP A 333 -30.58 5.43 -9.48
N THR A 334 -31.88 5.68 -9.38
CA THR A 334 -32.76 5.89 -10.54
C THR A 334 -33.43 7.23 -10.41
N SER A 335 -33.32 8.06 -11.45
CA SER A 335 -33.92 9.40 -11.48
C SER A 335 -35.43 9.40 -11.69
N GLY A 336 -35.99 8.33 -12.26
CA GLY A 336 -37.39 8.27 -12.72
C GLY A 336 -37.64 9.00 -14.04
N GLU A 337 -36.65 9.74 -14.55
CA GLU A 337 -36.64 10.39 -15.87
C GLU A 337 -35.37 9.96 -16.64
N THR A 338 -35.43 9.88 -17.96
CA THR A 338 -34.25 9.61 -18.79
C THR A 338 -33.42 10.88 -19.00
N PHE A 339 -32.10 10.75 -19.00
CA PHE A 339 -31.17 11.85 -19.26
C PHE A 339 -30.33 11.57 -20.50
N ASP A 340 -30.32 12.48 -21.46
CA ASP A 340 -29.41 12.42 -22.60
C ASP A 340 -28.11 13.18 -22.27
N ILE A 341 -27.21 12.53 -21.54
CA ILE A 341 -25.99 13.19 -21.03
C ILE A 341 -25.03 13.53 -22.18
N ARG A 342 -24.85 14.82 -22.43
CA ARG A 342 -23.93 15.37 -23.45
C ARG A 342 -22.75 16.12 -22.86
N GLY A 343 -22.94 16.73 -21.69
CA GLY A 343 -21.92 17.52 -21.01
C GLY A 343 -21.50 16.90 -19.69
N ILE A 344 -20.19 16.93 -19.40
CA ILE A 344 -19.63 16.62 -18.09
C ILE A 344 -18.78 17.78 -17.59
N GLY A 345 -19.00 18.16 -16.35
CA GLY A 345 -18.14 19.05 -15.58
C GLY A 345 -17.55 18.34 -14.38
N VAL A 346 -16.34 18.72 -13.98
CA VAL A 346 -15.72 18.26 -12.73
C VAL A 346 -15.27 19.45 -11.90
N ARG A 347 -15.32 19.30 -10.57
CA ARG A 347 -14.70 20.23 -9.62
C ARG A 347 -14.32 19.51 -8.33
N SER A 348 -13.44 20.13 -7.56
CA SER A 348 -13.32 19.87 -6.13
C SER A 348 -14.02 20.98 -5.35
N GLY A 349 -14.12 20.85 -4.02
CA GLY A 349 -14.68 21.91 -3.21
C GLY A 349 -14.27 21.83 -1.76
N TRP A 350 -14.60 22.91 -1.04
CA TRP A 350 -14.37 23.07 0.41
C TRP A 350 -12.89 22.91 0.80
N GLY A 351 -11.99 23.59 0.08
CA GLY A 351 -10.57 23.69 0.42
C GLY A 351 -9.71 22.49 0.01
N ASN A 352 -10.25 21.58 -0.79
CA ASN A 352 -9.53 20.39 -1.25
C ASN A 352 -9.28 20.45 -2.76
N ASP A 353 -8.06 20.12 -3.17
CA ASP A 353 -7.71 19.95 -4.57
C ASP A 353 -8.02 18.52 -5.04
N ALA A 354 -8.39 18.37 -6.31
CA ALA A 354 -8.54 17.06 -6.94
C ALA A 354 -7.76 16.98 -8.24
N THR A 355 -7.02 15.89 -8.40
CA THR A 355 -6.44 15.50 -9.69
C THR A 355 -7.32 14.46 -10.35
N TRP A 356 -7.70 14.72 -11.60
CA TRP A 356 -8.54 13.84 -12.40
C TRP A 356 -7.78 13.22 -13.57
N ILE A 357 -8.06 11.95 -13.83
CA ILE A 357 -7.69 11.24 -15.06
C ILE A 357 -8.97 10.68 -15.65
N ILE A 358 -9.32 11.06 -16.87
CA ILE A 358 -10.58 10.66 -17.51
C ILE A 358 -10.24 10.05 -18.86
N ASN A 359 -10.72 8.84 -19.14
CA ASN A 359 -10.43 8.14 -20.40
C ASN A 359 -11.72 7.60 -21.02
N GLN A 360 -11.96 7.95 -22.28
CA GLN A 360 -13.09 7.42 -23.06
C GLN A 360 -12.69 6.53 -24.24
N LYS A 361 -11.40 6.40 -24.59
CA LYS A 361 -10.99 5.48 -25.66
C LYS A 361 -11.04 4.04 -25.15
N GLY A 362 -12.25 3.48 -25.21
CA GLY A 362 -12.56 2.05 -25.26
C GLY A 362 -11.64 1.16 -24.46
N MET A 363 -11.85 1.11 -23.14
CA MET A 363 -11.55 -0.13 -22.42
C MET A 363 -12.63 -1.14 -22.79
N SER A 364 -12.47 -1.85 -23.91
CA SER A 364 -13.20 -3.09 -24.08
C SER A 364 -12.70 -4.06 -23.01
N ILE A 365 -13.55 -4.30 -22.00
CA ILE A 365 -13.35 -5.35 -21.02
C ILE A 365 -13.82 -6.64 -21.68
N ASN A 366 -12.98 -7.23 -22.54
CA ASN A 366 -13.12 -8.62 -22.96
C ASN A 366 -12.29 -9.53 -22.06
#